data_AF-A0A091ILF0-F1
#
_entry.id   AF-A0A091ILF0-F1
#
_cell.length_a   1.000
_cell.length_b   1.000
_cell.length_c   1.000
_cell.angle_alpha   90.00
_cell.angle_beta   90.00
_cell.angle_gamma   90.00
#
_symmetry.space_group_name_H-M   'P 1'
#
loop_
_entity.id
_entity.type
_entity.pdbx_description
1 polymer ?
#
loop_
_entity_poly.entity_id
_entity_poly.type
_entity_poly.pdbx_seq_one_letter_code
_entity_poly.pdbx_strand_id
1 'polypeptide(L)'
;FDKWTDGQKRRILVDLLERCSLAQQKFCAKQLQDRVPTEALDFTTRLPRVLSLYIFSFLDPRSLCRCAQVSWYWKYLSELDQLWMLKCLRFGWYINFSPTPFEQGIWKKHYIEMVKELHITRPKTPSKAEFVVLDVQPVRSNDPEPKLPAAGGRTDERKALPPWRASDRHPTDTIRFNYLDNSHP
;
A
#
# COMPACT_ATOMS: atom_id res chain seq x y z
N PHE A 1 -22.09 17.35 29.85
CA PHE A 1 -21.69 16.51 28.69
C PHE A 1 -21.25 15.12 29.14
N ASP A 2 -20.58 14.96 30.29
CA ASP A 2 -19.99 13.68 30.74
C ASP A 2 -20.99 12.58 31.07
N LYS A 3 -22.20 12.94 31.49
CA LYS A 3 -23.28 11.98 31.81
C LYS A 3 -24.07 11.52 30.57
N TRP A 4 -23.75 12.03 29.38
CA TRP A 4 -24.51 11.75 28.16
C TRP A 4 -23.93 10.55 27.42
N THR A 5 -24.78 9.77 26.78
CA THR A 5 -24.35 8.70 25.87
C THR A 5 -23.74 9.27 24.59
N ASP A 6 -22.94 8.48 23.89
CA ASP A 6 -22.35 8.86 22.61
C ASP A 6 -23.40 9.26 21.57
N GLY A 7 -24.54 8.58 21.55
CA GLY A 7 -25.66 8.92 20.66
C GLY A 7 -26.25 10.30 20.98
N GLN A 8 -26.41 10.64 22.26
CA GLN A 8 -26.89 11.95 22.69
C GLN A 8 -25.89 13.06 22.36
N LYS A 9 -24.58 12.81 22.58
CA LYS A 9 -23.50 13.75 22.22
C LYS A 9 -23.44 14.01 20.72
N ARG A 10 -23.56 12.97 19.87
CA ARG A 10 -23.57 13.13 18.41
C ARG A 10 -24.80 13.89 17.94
N ARG A 11 -25.99 13.57 18.48
CA ARG A 11 -27.24 14.24 18.12
C ARG A 11 -27.20 15.74 18.39
N ILE A 12 -26.76 16.16 19.57
CA ILE A 12 -26.71 17.60 19.87
C ILE A 12 -25.71 18.36 18.98
N LEU A 13 -24.61 17.73 18.58
CA LEU A 13 -23.63 18.34 17.67
C LEU A 13 -24.21 18.53 16.27
N VAL A 14 -24.97 17.55 15.76
CA VAL A 14 -25.67 17.67 14.48
C VAL A 14 -26.73 18.77 14.54
N ASP A 15 -27.62 18.73 15.55
CA ASP A 15 -28.69 19.71 15.73
C ASP A 15 -28.14 21.15 15.86
N LEU A 16 -26.97 21.31 16.50
CA LEU A 16 -26.31 22.62 16.63
C LEU A 16 -25.75 23.09 15.28
N LEU A 17 -25.07 22.22 14.53
CA LEU A 17 -24.48 22.56 13.23
C LEU A 17 -25.55 22.89 12.17
N GLU A 18 -26.71 22.21 12.20
CA GLU A 18 -27.83 22.50 11.29
C GLU A 18 -28.44 23.89 11.49
N ARG A 19 -28.34 24.43 12.71
CA ARG A 19 -28.80 25.79 13.04
C ARG A 19 -27.75 26.87 12.77
N CYS A 20 -26.51 26.48 12.51
CA CYS A 20 -25.44 27.41 12.19
C CYS A 20 -25.53 27.91 10.75
N SER A 21 -25.21 29.19 10.53
CA SER A 21 -24.96 29.74 9.20
C SER A 21 -23.73 29.09 8.54
N LEU A 22 -23.60 29.20 7.21
CA LEU A 22 -22.43 28.71 6.48
C LEU A 22 -21.10 29.26 7.02
N ALA A 23 -21.06 30.52 7.45
CA ALA A 23 -19.86 31.12 8.04
C ALA A 23 -19.49 30.45 9.37
N GLN A 24 -20.47 30.18 10.23
CA GLN A 24 -20.26 29.47 11.51
C GLN A 24 -19.87 28.00 11.29
N GLN A 25 -20.50 27.32 10.33
CA GLN A 25 -20.11 25.95 9.96
C GLN A 25 -18.66 25.89 9.45
N LYS A 26 -18.24 26.85 8.61
CA LYS A 26 -16.84 26.97 8.17
C LYS A 26 -15.88 27.21 9.34
N PHE A 27 -16.28 28.05 10.30
CA PHE A 27 -15.51 28.26 11.52
C PHE A 27 -15.35 26.95 12.32
N CYS A 28 -16.45 26.21 12.55
CA CYS A 28 -16.42 24.91 13.22
C CYS A 28 -15.53 23.90 12.48
N ALA A 29 -15.63 23.83 11.15
CA ALA A 29 -14.79 22.96 10.33
C ALA A 29 -13.29 23.27 10.52
N LYS A 30 -12.91 24.56 10.52
CA LYS A 30 -11.53 24.98 10.81
C LYS A 30 -11.08 24.55 12.21
N GLN A 31 -11.91 24.81 13.23
CA GLN A 31 -11.62 24.44 14.61
C GLN A 31 -11.47 22.92 14.82
N LEU A 32 -12.20 22.12 14.07
CA LEU A 32 -12.07 20.67 14.08
C LEU A 32 -10.81 20.22 13.35
N GLN A 33 -10.52 20.80 12.19
CA GLN A 33 -9.32 20.48 11.41
C GLN A 33 -8.01 20.80 12.16
N ASP A 34 -8.02 21.84 13.01
CA ASP A 34 -6.88 22.19 13.87
C ASP A 34 -6.65 21.19 15.02
N ARG A 35 -7.68 20.42 15.43
CA ARG A 35 -7.63 19.49 16.58
C ARG A 35 -7.57 18.02 16.18
N VAL A 36 -8.13 17.68 15.03
CA VAL A 36 -8.22 16.29 14.54
C VAL A 36 -7.25 16.15 13.37
N PRO A 37 -6.20 15.32 13.49
CA PRO A 37 -5.30 15.04 12.39
C PRO A 37 -6.09 14.54 11.18
N THR A 38 -5.78 15.06 9.99
CA THR A 38 -6.36 14.52 8.77
C THR A 38 -5.70 13.18 8.45
N GLU A 39 -6.36 12.08 8.81
CA GLU A 39 -5.91 10.73 8.48
C GLU A 39 -6.16 10.43 6.99
N ALA A 40 -5.33 9.55 6.42
CA ALA A 40 -5.45 9.06 5.03
C ALA A 40 -5.45 10.15 3.93
N LEU A 41 -4.74 11.26 4.16
CA LEU A 41 -4.62 12.32 3.18
C LEU A 41 -3.77 11.90 1.98
N ASP A 42 -4.24 12.18 0.77
CA ASP A 42 -3.42 12.04 -0.43
C ASP A 42 -2.33 13.12 -0.45
N PHE A 43 -1.12 12.74 -0.05
CA PHE A 43 0.03 13.63 0.02
C PHE A 43 0.37 14.26 -1.34
N THR A 44 0.03 13.61 -2.46
CA THR A 44 0.33 14.14 -3.80
C THR A 44 -0.48 15.40 -4.12
N THR A 45 -1.61 15.62 -3.43
CA THR A 45 -2.44 16.82 -3.56
C THR A 45 -2.00 17.99 -2.67
N ARG A 46 -1.09 17.73 -1.73
CA ARG A 46 -0.67 18.69 -0.70
C ARG A 46 0.78 19.13 -0.85
N LEU A 47 1.63 18.21 -1.28
CA LEU A 47 3.04 18.49 -1.48
C LEU A 47 3.27 19.05 -2.90
N PRO A 48 4.27 19.93 -3.08
CA PRO A 48 4.77 20.25 -4.41
C PRO A 48 5.18 18.99 -5.16
N ARG A 49 4.89 18.93 -6.47
CA ARG A 49 5.14 17.76 -7.34
C ARG A 49 6.54 17.16 -7.18
N VAL A 50 7.57 17.99 -6.98
CA VAL A 50 8.96 17.56 -6.80
C VAL A 50 9.12 16.64 -5.58
N LEU A 51 8.46 16.96 -4.46
CA LEU A 51 8.52 16.13 -3.25
C LEU A 51 7.73 14.84 -3.42
N SER A 52 6.58 14.87 -4.10
CA SER A 52 5.82 13.66 -4.42
C SER A 52 6.62 12.71 -5.31
N LEU A 53 7.32 13.25 -6.32
CA LEU A 53 8.23 12.49 -7.18
C LEU A 53 9.42 11.93 -6.39
N TYR A 54 9.98 12.70 -5.47
CA TYR A 54 11.05 12.22 -4.59
C TYR A 54 10.58 11.02 -3.74
N ILE A 55 9.40 11.09 -3.14
CA ILE A 55 8.80 9.96 -2.40
C ILE A 55 8.62 8.75 -3.32
N PHE A 56 8.07 8.93 -4.51
CA PHE A 56 7.89 7.86 -5.50
C PHE A 56 9.22 7.27 -6.00
N SER A 57 10.32 8.03 -5.99
CA SER A 57 11.62 7.54 -6.45
C SER A 57 12.13 6.35 -5.61
N PHE A 58 11.81 6.32 -4.31
CA PHE A 58 12.14 5.24 -3.38
C PHE A 58 11.33 3.95 -3.58
N LEU A 59 10.24 4.01 -4.35
CA LEU A 59 9.39 2.86 -4.58
C LEU A 59 9.97 1.96 -5.66
N ASP A 60 9.88 0.65 -5.45
CA ASP A 60 10.22 -0.33 -6.47
C ASP A 60 9.22 -0.27 -7.66
N PRO A 61 9.60 -0.76 -8.85
CA PRO A 61 8.74 -0.76 -10.04
C PRO A 61 7.36 -1.39 -9.80
N ARG A 62 7.26 -2.45 -8.99
CA ARG A 62 5.98 -3.11 -8.70
C ARG A 62 5.11 -2.24 -7.80
N SER A 63 5.69 -1.60 -6.79
CA SER A 63 5.01 -0.62 -5.95
C SER A 63 4.52 0.58 -6.76
N LEU A 64 5.31 1.09 -7.72
CA LEU A 64 4.86 2.14 -8.64
C LEU A 64 3.69 1.71 -9.53
N CYS A 65 3.68 0.46 -10.00
CA CYS A 65 2.54 -0.10 -10.70
C CYS A 65 1.27 -0.21 -9.82
N ARG A 66 1.42 -0.40 -8.50
CA ARG A 66 0.29 -0.31 -7.56
C ARG A 66 -0.14 1.13 -7.33
N CYS A 67 0.80 2.07 -7.20
CA CYS A 67 0.49 3.50 -7.13
C CYS A 67 -0.34 3.96 -8.33
N ALA A 68 -0.04 3.46 -9.53
CA ALA A 68 -0.80 3.78 -10.74
C ALA A 68 -2.28 3.36 -10.71
N GLN A 69 -2.69 2.51 -9.75
CA GLN A 69 -4.06 2.05 -9.58
C GLN A 69 -4.86 2.86 -8.55
N VAL A 70 -4.23 3.83 -7.87
CA VAL A 70 -4.87 4.63 -6.81
C VAL A 70 -5.77 5.71 -7.40
N SER A 71 -5.27 6.49 -8.36
CA SER A 71 -6.02 7.54 -9.06
C SER A 71 -5.36 7.87 -10.39
N TRP A 72 -6.06 8.59 -11.27
CA TRP A 72 -5.49 9.09 -12.53
C TRP A 72 -4.26 9.99 -12.30
N TYR A 73 -4.28 10.79 -11.23
CA TYR A 73 -3.15 11.65 -10.90
C TYR A 73 -1.94 10.84 -10.40
N TRP A 74 -2.17 9.82 -9.57
CA TRP A 74 -1.11 8.91 -9.15
C TRP A 74 -0.53 8.11 -10.32
N LYS A 75 -1.38 7.67 -11.26
CA LYS A 75 -0.93 7.05 -12.51
C LYS A 75 -0.03 7.98 -13.29
N TYR A 76 -0.46 9.22 -13.50
CA TYR A 76 0.37 10.21 -14.17
C TYR A 76 1.73 10.35 -13.47
N LEU A 77 1.75 10.57 -12.14
CA LEU A 77 2.99 10.76 -11.40
C LEU A 77 3.91 9.54 -11.40
N SER A 78 3.37 8.33 -11.23
CA SER A 78 4.18 7.10 -11.12
C SER A 78 4.69 6.57 -12.45
N GLU A 79 4.16 7.07 -13.58
CA GLU A 79 4.59 6.70 -14.93
C GLU A 79 5.58 7.69 -15.56
N LEU A 80 5.92 8.77 -14.85
CA LEU A 80 6.85 9.79 -15.35
C LEU A 80 8.26 9.24 -15.57
N ASP A 81 8.85 9.67 -16.69
CA ASP A 81 10.20 9.28 -17.09
C ASP A 81 11.27 9.67 -16.07
N GLN A 82 11.06 10.74 -15.30
CA GLN A 82 11.95 11.14 -14.19
C GLN A 82 12.14 10.02 -13.16
N LEU A 83 11.14 9.15 -12.96
CA LEU A 83 11.23 8.01 -12.06
C LEU A 83 11.87 6.80 -12.72
N TRP A 84 11.45 6.49 -13.96
CA TRP A 84 11.86 5.28 -14.65
C TRP A 84 13.26 5.38 -15.24
N MET A 85 13.72 6.58 -15.61
CA MET A 85 15.08 6.84 -16.06
C MET A 85 16.09 6.42 -14.99
N LEU A 86 15.93 6.89 -13.76
CA LEU A 86 16.83 6.54 -12.65
C LEU A 86 16.88 5.02 -12.41
N LYS A 87 15.77 4.31 -12.63
CA LYS A 87 15.68 2.86 -12.45
C LYS A 87 16.38 2.10 -13.57
N CYS A 88 16.24 2.53 -14.83
CA CYS A 88 17.00 1.97 -15.95
C CYS A 88 18.50 2.22 -15.81
N LEU A 89 18.88 3.47 -15.50
CA LEU A 89 20.28 3.87 -15.36
C LEU A 89 21.01 3.09 -14.26
N ARG A 90 20.31 2.71 -13.18
CA ARG A 90 20.87 1.86 -12.12
C ARG A 90 21.37 0.50 -12.64
N PHE A 91 20.77 -0.03 -13.70
CA PHE A 91 21.19 -1.28 -14.35
C PHE A 91 22.08 -1.06 -15.58
N GLY A 92 22.50 0.20 -15.85
CA GLY A 92 23.23 0.54 -17.06
C GLY A 92 22.40 0.42 -18.33
N TRP A 93 21.07 0.50 -18.23
CA TRP A 93 20.19 0.47 -19.40
C TRP A 93 20.01 1.88 -19.94
N TYR A 94 20.67 2.15 -21.07
CA TYR A 94 20.66 3.44 -21.74
C TYR A 94 19.79 3.39 -22.98
N ILE A 95 19.12 4.50 -23.28
CA ILE A 95 18.39 4.69 -24.52
C ILE A 95 19.35 5.31 -25.55
N ASN A 96 19.39 4.74 -26.75
CA ASN A 96 20.29 5.16 -27.83
C ASN A 96 19.79 6.38 -28.63
N PHE A 97 18.73 7.03 -28.16
CA PHE A 97 18.14 8.23 -28.75
C PHE A 97 17.74 9.21 -27.63
N SER A 98 17.58 10.48 -27.99
CA SER A 98 17.06 11.49 -27.06
C SER A 98 15.54 11.57 -27.20
N PRO A 99 14.77 11.18 -26.16
CA PRO A 99 13.34 11.46 -26.08
C PRO A 99 13.03 12.92 -26.38
N THR A 100 11.97 13.17 -27.13
CA THR A 100 11.41 14.52 -27.22
C THR A 100 10.70 14.89 -25.91
N PRO A 101 10.61 16.18 -25.55
CA PRO A 101 9.92 16.60 -24.32
C PRO A 101 8.42 16.26 -24.26
N PHE A 102 7.83 15.90 -25.41
CA PHE A 102 6.40 15.60 -25.54
C PHE A 102 6.09 14.11 -25.39
N GLU A 103 7.11 13.26 -25.48
CA GLU A 103 6.94 11.83 -25.30
C GLU A 103 6.98 11.49 -23.80
N GLN A 104 6.01 10.72 -23.34
CA GLN A 104 5.89 10.32 -21.93
C GLN A 104 5.97 8.80 -21.79
N GLY A 105 6.66 8.36 -20.73
CA GLY A 105 6.74 6.95 -20.35
C GLY A 105 7.66 6.14 -21.24
N ILE A 106 8.58 6.77 -21.96
CA ILE A 106 9.59 6.08 -22.77
C ILE A 106 10.46 5.19 -21.88
N TRP A 107 10.93 5.72 -20.76
CA TRP A 107 11.81 4.98 -19.85
C TRP A 107 11.06 3.84 -19.18
N LYS A 108 9.76 3.99 -18.91
CA LYS A 108 8.93 2.89 -18.40
C LYS A 108 8.80 1.77 -19.44
N LYS A 109 8.55 2.11 -20.71
CA LYS A 109 8.48 1.12 -21.80
C LYS A 109 9.81 0.38 -21.96
N HIS A 110 10.91 1.14 -22.01
CA HIS A 110 12.25 0.59 -22.10
C HIS A 110 12.57 -0.34 -20.91
N TYR A 111 12.22 0.05 -19.68
CA TYR A 111 12.37 -0.81 -18.51
C TYR A 111 11.64 -2.14 -18.67
N ILE A 112 10.40 -2.12 -19.18
CA ILE A 112 9.61 -3.33 -19.40
C ILE A 112 10.23 -4.21 -20.49
N GLU A 113 10.76 -3.61 -21.55
CA GLU A 113 11.46 -4.32 -22.63
C GLU A 113 12.72 -5.02 -22.11
N MET A 114 13.59 -4.29 -21.40
CA MET A 114 14.82 -4.86 -20.81
C MET A 114 14.51 -5.99 -19.84
N VAL A 115 13.47 -5.85 -19.01
CA VAL A 115 13.05 -6.93 -18.10
C VAL A 115 12.59 -8.18 -18.85
N LYS A 116 11.92 -8.02 -19.99
CA LYS A 116 11.48 -9.15 -20.84
C LYS A 116 12.67 -9.83 -21.53
N GLU A 117 13.61 -9.06 -22.07
CA GLU A 117 14.81 -9.58 -22.75
C GLU A 117 15.68 -10.43 -21.81
N LEU A 118 15.83 -9.99 -20.57
CA LEU A 118 16.61 -10.71 -19.56
C LEU A 118 15.92 -11.95 -18.99
N HIS A 119 14.74 -12.33 -19.51
CA HIS A 119 13.95 -13.47 -19.05
C HIS A 119 13.75 -13.49 -17.52
N ILE A 120 13.64 -12.32 -16.89
CA ILE A 120 13.43 -12.24 -15.44
C ILE A 120 12.04 -12.79 -15.15
N THR A 121 12.02 -14.05 -14.74
CA THR A 121 10.81 -14.83 -14.52
C THR A 121 9.98 -14.24 -13.39
N ARG A 122 8.67 -14.56 -13.39
CA ARG A 122 7.76 -14.23 -12.29
C ARG A 122 8.43 -14.62 -10.96
N PRO A 123 8.25 -13.82 -9.88
CA PRO A 123 8.79 -14.22 -8.60
C PRO A 123 8.24 -15.60 -8.30
N LYS A 124 9.11 -16.60 -8.11
CA LYS A 124 8.69 -17.88 -7.56
C LYS A 124 8.17 -17.54 -6.18
N THR A 125 6.85 -17.62 -5.98
CA THR A 125 6.33 -17.87 -4.64
C THR A 125 7.02 -19.16 -4.19
N PRO A 126 7.83 -19.14 -3.11
CA PRO A 126 8.38 -20.38 -2.59
C PRO A 126 7.20 -21.33 -2.40
N SER A 127 7.32 -22.54 -2.93
CA SER A 127 6.29 -23.55 -2.74
C SER A 127 6.12 -23.74 -1.23
N LYS A 128 4.90 -23.96 -0.74
CA LYS A 128 4.62 -24.22 0.68
C LYS A 128 5.50 -25.32 1.30
N ALA A 129 6.19 -26.13 0.49
CA ALA A 129 7.09 -27.19 0.92
C ALA A 129 8.49 -26.72 1.34
N GLU A 130 8.95 -25.52 0.97
CA GLU A 130 10.30 -25.05 1.32
C GLU A 130 10.37 -24.28 2.64
N PHE A 131 9.23 -23.93 3.25
CA PHE A 131 9.17 -23.33 4.57
C PHE A 131 8.89 -24.41 5.63
N VAL A 132 9.86 -25.30 5.85
CA VAL A 132 9.86 -26.13 7.06
C VAL A 132 10.27 -25.22 8.21
N VAL A 133 9.30 -24.57 8.84
CA VAL A 133 9.46 -24.03 10.18
C VAL A 133 9.76 -25.24 11.06
N LEU A 134 10.99 -25.36 11.59
CA LEU A 134 11.26 -26.32 12.66
C LEU A 134 10.25 -26.02 13.78
N ASP A 135 9.42 -27.00 14.12
CA ASP A 135 8.54 -26.93 15.28
C ASP A 135 9.40 -26.70 16.53
N VAL A 136 9.48 -25.44 16.96
CA VAL A 136 9.97 -25.12 18.30
C VAL A 136 8.86 -25.53 19.25
N GLN A 137 9.00 -26.75 19.79
CA GLN A 137 8.15 -27.25 20.87
C GLN A 137 8.15 -26.24 22.02
N PRO A 138 6.98 -25.74 22.46
CA PRO A 138 6.91 -24.90 23.64
C PRO A 138 7.38 -25.71 24.85
N VAL A 139 8.20 -25.10 25.70
CA VAL A 139 8.58 -25.67 26.99
C VAL A 139 7.32 -26.02 27.77
N ARG A 140 7.18 -27.29 28.16
CA ARG A 140 6.04 -27.79 28.94
C ARG A 140 6.00 -27.08 30.30
N SER A 141 5.12 -26.10 30.45
CA SER A 141 4.64 -25.66 31.75
C SER A 141 3.56 -26.64 32.21
N ASN A 142 3.85 -27.37 33.29
CA ASN A 142 2.90 -28.26 33.94
C ASN A 142 1.83 -27.43 34.67
N ASP A 143 0.65 -27.26 34.06
CA ASP A 143 -0.57 -26.95 34.80
C ASP A 143 -1.80 -27.56 34.11
N PRO A 144 -2.80 -28.10 34.85
CA PRO A 144 -3.87 -28.90 34.27
C PRO A 144 -5.04 -28.07 33.72
N GLU A 145 -5.45 -28.42 32.51
CA GLU A 145 -6.55 -27.85 31.71
C GLU A 145 -7.94 -28.40 32.11
N PRO A 146 -9.03 -27.61 32.07
CA PRO A 146 -10.38 -28.15 32.07
C PRO A 146 -10.91 -28.36 30.63
N LYS A 147 -11.40 -29.57 30.38
CA LYS A 147 -11.94 -30.07 29.10
C LYS A 147 -13.22 -29.36 28.63
N LEU A 148 -13.34 -29.12 27.32
CA LEU A 148 -14.61 -29.00 26.58
C LEU A 148 -14.48 -29.64 25.16
N PRO A 149 -15.59 -30.02 24.50
CA PRO A 149 -15.74 -31.31 23.83
C PRO A 149 -15.41 -31.32 22.33
N ALA A 150 -15.29 -32.55 21.82
CA ALA A 150 -14.89 -32.90 20.46
C ALA A 150 -16.03 -32.81 19.43
N ALA A 151 -15.55 -32.66 18.18
CA ALA A 151 -16.13 -33.07 16.90
C ALA A 151 -17.26 -32.21 16.28
N GLY A 152 -16.90 -31.58 15.16
CA GLY A 152 -17.83 -31.02 14.18
C GLY A 152 -17.07 -30.61 12.93
N GLY A 153 -16.73 -31.58 12.06
CA GLY A 153 -16.15 -31.30 10.75
C GLY A 153 -17.08 -30.38 9.95
N ARG A 154 -16.59 -29.21 9.60
CA ARG A 154 -17.18 -28.34 8.58
C ARG A 154 -16.07 -27.93 7.62
N THR A 155 -16.18 -28.41 6.39
CA THR A 155 -15.51 -27.83 5.22
C THR A 155 -15.90 -26.36 5.14
N ASP A 156 -15.05 -25.48 5.67
CA ASP A 156 -15.22 -24.04 5.51
C ASP A 156 -14.62 -23.67 4.15
N GLU A 157 -15.51 -23.57 3.16
CA GLU A 157 -15.25 -22.88 1.90
C GLU A 157 -14.85 -21.44 2.23
N ARG A 158 -13.55 -21.24 2.50
CA ARG A 158 -12.96 -19.90 2.57
C ARG A 158 -13.18 -19.26 1.21
N LYS A 159 -14.22 -18.44 1.12
CA LYS A 159 -14.53 -17.51 0.02
C LYS A 159 -13.21 -17.06 -0.58
N ALA A 160 -12.91 -17.59 -1.77
CA ALA A 160 -11.69 -17.25 -2.48
C ALA A 160 -11.64 -15.74 -2.59
N LEU A 161 -10.61 -15.14 -1.99
CA LEU A 161 -10.41 -13.70 -2.09
C LEU A 161 -10.38 -13.36 -3.59
N PRO A 162 -11.04 -12.26 -4.01
CA PRO A 162 -11.06 -11.91 -5.40
C PRO A 162 -9.62 -11.78 -5.94
N PRO A 163 -9.35 -12.12 -7.21
CA PRO A 163 -8.00 -12.27 -7.75
C PRO A 163 -7.12 -11.01 -7.67
N TRP A 164 -7.69 -9.85 -7.33
CA TRP A 164 -6.97 -8.60 -7.09
C TRP A 164 -6.59 -8.34 -5.61
N ARG A 165 -7.09 -9.12 -4.64
CA ARG A 165 -6.63 -9.07 -3.25
C ARG A 165 -5.46 -10.02 -3.07
N ALA A 166 -4.26 -9.46 -2.89
CA ALA A 166 -3.13 -10.23 -2.36
C ALA A 166 -3.43 -10.67 -0.92
N SER A 167 -2.85 -11.79 -0.48
CA SER A 167 -2.88 -12.20 0.93
C SER A 167 -2.36 -11.08 1.82
N ASP A 168 -2.97 -10.92 3.00
CA ASP A 168 -2.52 -9.93 3.98
C ASP A 168 -1.05 -10.17 4.31
N ARG A 169 -0.26 -9.10 4.27
CA ARG A 169 1.19 -9.15 4.53
C ARG A 169 1.41 -9.54 5.98
N HIS A 170 2.20 -10.58 6.22
CA HIS A 170 2.58 -10.96 7.57
C HIS A 170 3.83 -10.17 7.98
N PRO A 171 4.06 -9.95 9.29
CA PRO A 171 5.24 -9.23 9.78
C PRO A 171 6.59 -9.80 9.30
N THR A 172 6.61 -11.06 8.84
CA THR A 172 7.79 -11.77 8.33
C THR A 172 7.96 -11.71 6.80
N ASP A 173 7.06 -11.05 6.06
CA ASP A 173 7.19 -10.85 4.60
C ASP A 173 8.26 -9.79 4.28
N THR A 174 9.54 -10.16 4.39
CA THR A 174 10.67 -9.31 3.98
C THR A 174 10.86 -9.29 2.46
N ILE A 175 10.36 -10.31 1.76
CA ILE A 175 10.44 -10.44 0.31
C ILE A 175 9.48 -9.45 -0.35
N ARG A 176 9.99 -8.26 -0.66
CA ARG A 176 9.38 -7.41 -1.68
C ARG A 176 9.61 -8.12 -3.00
N PHE A 177 8.54 -8.56 -3.69
CA PHE A 177 8.61 -9.15 -5.04
C PHE A 177 9.14 -8.17 -6.09
N ASN A 178 10.38 -7.73 -5.92
CA ASN A 178 11.09 -6.79 -6.75
C ASN A 178 11.98 -7.62 -7.67
N TYR A 179 11.63 -7.63 -8.95
CA TYR A 179 12.20 -8.54 -9.96
C TYR A 179 13.72 -8.45 -10.10
N LEU A 180 14.32 -7.33 -9.68
CA LEU A 180 15.74 -7.02 -9.87
C LEU A 180 16.51 -6.71 -8.58
N ASP A 181 15.86 -6.82 -7.42
CA ASP A 181 16.32 -6.16 -6.18
C ASP A 181 16.14 -7.05 -4.95
N ASN A 182 16.14 -8.37 -5.15
CA ASN A 182 16.06 -9.36 -4.07
C ASN A 182 17.42 -9.60 -3.37
N SER A 183 18.38 -8.67 -3.51
CA SER A 183 19.77 -8.84 -3.08
C SER A 183 20.01 -8.59 -1.60
N HIS A 184 18.97 -8.34 -0.80
CA HIS A 184 19.11 -8.12 0.64
C HIS A 184 18.24 -9.11 1.42
N PRO A 185 18.84 -9.92 2.32
CA PRO A 185 18.12 -10.83 3.19
C PRO A 185 17.26 -10.10 4.23
#